data_AF-A0A1E1W4R3-F1
#
_entry.id   AF-A0A1E1W4R3-F1
#
_cell.length_a   1.000
_cell.length_b   1.000
_cell.length_c   1.000
_cell.angle_alpha   90.00
_cell.angle_beta   90.00
_cell.angle_gamma   90.00
#
_symmetry.space_group_name_H-M   'P 1'
#
loop_
_entity.id
_entity.type
_entity.pdbx_description
1 polymer ?
#
loop_
_entity_poly.entity_id
_entity_poly.type
_entity_poly.pdbx_seq_one_letter_code
_entity_poly.pdbx_strand_id
1 'polypeptide(L)'
;EAHDAEVLCLEYSASPRLLASASRDRLIHVFMCDKGYQIMQTLDDHSSSITAVRFLNPGTGLQMVSCGADKTILFRQLRTGPDGGYQFVRLQNVSGRSTL
;
A
#
# COMPACT_ATOMS: atom_id res chain seq x y z
N GLU A 1 4.66 -14.46 11.68
CA GLU A 1 4.36 -14.43 10.22
C GLU A 1 3.91 -13.03 9.86
N ALA A 2 4.19 -12.57 8.62
CA ALA A 2 3.83 -11.21 8.22
C ALA A 2 2.41 -11.11 7.63
N HIS A 3 1.84 -12.22 7.18
CA HIS A 3 0.53 -12.31 6.54
C HIS A 3 -0.09 -13.68 6.86
N ASP A 4 -1.43 -13.77 6.84
CA ASP A 4 -2.18 -15.01 7.13
C ASP A 4 -2.41 -15.86 5.86
N ALA A 5 -1.93 -15.38 4.72
CA ALA A 5 -2.00 -16.06 3.42
C ALA A 5 -0.78 -15.71 2.56
N GLU A 6 -0.76 -16.19 1.31
CA GLU A 6 0.36 -16.00 0.39
C GLU A 6 0.65 -14.51 0.14
N VAL A 7 1.92 -14.13 0.32
CA VAL A 7 2.42 -12.83 -0.12
C VAL A 7 2.55 -12.86 -1.64
N LEU A 8 1.81 -11.97 -2.31
CA LEU A 8 1.72 -11.92 -3.76
C LEU A 8 2.60 -10.83 -4.39
N CYS A 9 2.93 -9.80 -3.61
CA CYS A 9 3.70 -8.66 -4.11
C CYS A 9 4.56 -8.04 -3.00
N LEU A 10 5.76 -7.60 -3.40
CA LEU A 10 6.67 -6.79 -2.59
C LEU A 10 7.18 -5.61 -3.44
N GLU A 11 7.25 -4.43 -2.86
CA GLU A 11 7.75 -3.23 -3.54
C GLU A 11 8.50 -2.33 -2.56
N TYR A 12 9.66 -1.80 -2.98
CA TYR A 12 10.41 -0.79 -2.23
C TYR A 12 10.13 0.61 -2.75
N SER A 13 10.03 1.59 -1.85
CA SER A 13 10.10 3.01 -2.21
C SER A 13 11.53 3.54 -2.13
N ALA A 14 11.82 4.55 -2.97
CA ALA A 14 13.14 5.18 -3.02
C ALA A 14 13.39 6.15 -1.84
N SER A 15 12.40 6.99 -1.50
CA SER A 15 12.49 7.93 -0.37
C SER A 15 11.09 8.38 0.09
N PRO A 16 10.75 8.24 1.39
CA PRO A 16 11.50 7.48 2.42
C PRO A 16 11.64 6.00 2.03
N ARG A 17 12.59 5.28 2.66
CA ARG A 17 12.85 3.86 2.36
C ARG A 17 11.81 2.98 3.07
N LEU A 18 10.75 2.63 2.36
CA LEU A 18 9.67 1.78 2.82
C LEU A 18 9.64 0.49 2.01
N LEU A 19 9.12 -0.57 2.62
CA LEU A 19 8.75 -1.81 1.97
C LEU A 19 7.24 -1.97 2.09
N ALA A 20 6.55 -2.24 0.99
CA ALA A 20 5.17 -2.70 1.00
C ALA A 20 5.13 -4.19 0.69
N SER A 21 4.37 -4.96 1.47
CA SER A 21 3.97 -6.34 1.15
C SER A 21 2.46 -6.42 1.00
N ALA A 22 2.01 -7.07 -0.07
CA ALA A 22 0.60 -7.28 -0.37
C ALA A 22 0.31 -8.78 -0.46
N SER A 23 -0.87 -9.18 0.03
CA SER A 23 -1.20 -10.58 0.25
C SER A 23 -2.61 -10.93 -0.20
N ARG A 24 -2.83 -12.25 -0.34
CA ARG A 24 -4.16 -12.83 -0.54
C ARG A 24 -5.08 -12.63 0.67
N ASP A 25 -4.53 -12.35 1.85
CA ASP A 25 -5.29 -12.00 3.06
C ASP A 25 -5.94 -10.61 3.01
N ARG A 26 -5.77 -9.89 1.88
CA ARG A 26 -6.37 -8.57 1.57
C ARG A 26 -5.70 -7.40 2.30
N LEU A 27 -4.58 -7.65 2.97
CA LEU A 27 -3.82 -6.63 3.68
C LEU A 27 -2.61 -6.18 2.87
N ILE A 28 -2.27 -4.90 3.05
CA ILE A 28 -0.95 -4.37 2.73
C ILE A 28 -0.25 -4.02 4.03
N HIS A 29 0.92 -4.58 4.27
CA HIS A 29 1.80 -4.13 5.34
C HIS A 29 2.88 -3.21 4.78
N VAL A 30 3.03 -2.05 5.41
CA VAL A 30 4.07 -1.08 5.09
C VAL A 30 5.08 -1.07 6.23
N PHE A 31 6.35 -1.24 5.90
CA PHE A 31 7.45 -1.32 6.85
C PHE A 31 8.44 -0.18 6.66
N MET A 32 8.98 0.33 7.76
CA MET A 32 10.13 1.24 7.74
C MET A 32 11.42 0.44 7.68
N CYS A 33 12.09 0.46 6.53
CA CYS A 33 13.34 -0.32 6.34
C CYS A 33 14.44 0.17 7.28
N ASP A 34 14.56 1.49 7.46
CA ASP A 34 15.60 2.10 8.29
C ASP A 34 15.39 1.89 9.80
N LYS A 35 14.20 1.39 10.20
CA LYS A 35 13.89 1.01 11.58
C LYS A 35 13.82 -0.51 11.76
N GLY A 36 14.60 -1.26 10.98
CA GLY A 36 14.66 -2.72 11.08
C GLY A 36 13.38 -3.41 10.62
N TYR A 37 12.73 -2.88 9.58
CA TYR A 37 11.49 -3.42 9.03
C TYR A 37 10.34 -3.51 10.05
N GLN A 38 10.24 -2.54 10.95
CA GLN A 38 9.07 -2.40 11.81
C GLN A 38 7.83 -2.05 10.98
N ILE A 39 6.68 -2.64 11.33
CA ILE A 39 5.39 -2.27 10.74
C ILE A 39 5.13 -0.80 11.06
N MET A 40 5.00 -0.01 10.00
CA MET A 40 4.60 1.38 10.02
C MET A 40 3.08 1.49 9.96
N GLN A 41 2.45 0.70 9.08
CA GLN A 41 1.01 0.76 8.85
C GLN A 41 0.50 -0.54 8.22
N THR A 42 -0.72 -0.93 8.60
CA THR A 42 -1.51 -1.95 7.92
C THR A 42 -2.65 -1.26 7.16
N LEU A 43 -2.84 -1.63 5.89
CA LEU A 43 -3.93 -1.12 5.04
C LEU A 43 -4.87 -2.28 4.70
N ASP A 44 -6.15 -2.10 4.97
CA ASP A 44 -7.18 -3.15 4.95
C ASP A 44 -8.39 -2.80 4.05
N ASP A 45 -8.25 -1.83 3.16
CA ASP A 45 -9.35 -1.36 2.31
C ASP A 45 -9.73 -2.31 1.16
N HIS A 46 -8.85 -3.24 0.77
CA HIS A 46 -9.14 -4.18 -0.31
C HIS A 46 -10.10 -5.27 0.18
N SER A 47 -11.11 -5.61 -0.62
CA SER A 47 -12.10 -6.64 -0.23
C SER A 47 -11.76 -8.04 -0.73
N SER A 48 -10.65 -8.18 -1.48
CA SER A 48 -10.14 -9.43 -2.02
C SER A 48 -8.62 -9.36 -2.21
N SER A 49 -8.04 -10.45 -2.72
CA SER A 49 -6.60 -10.63 -2.92
C SER A 49 -5.94 -9.45 -3.64
N ILE A 50 -4.80 -8.96 -3.11
CA ILE A 50 -4.04 -7.85 -3.68
C ILE A 50 -2.92 -8.42 -4.54
N THR A 51 -2.92 -8.09 -5.82
CA THR A 51 -2.00 -8.69 -6.80
C THR A 51 -0.84 -7.78 -7.16
N ALA A 52 -0.95 -6.47 -6.92
CA ALA A 52 0.14 -5.54 -7.16
C ALA A 52 0.09 -4.33 -6.22
N VAL A 53 1.29 -3.84 -5.87
CA VAL A 53 1.53 -2.56 -5.20
C VAL A 53 2.67 -1.85 -5.95
N ARG A 54 2.55 -0.53 -6.15
CA ARG A 54 3.58 0.31 -6.75
C ARG A 54 3.74 1.60 -5.97
N PHE A 55 4.99 2.00 -5.74
CA PHE A 55 5.31 3.33 -5.25
C PHE A 55 5.57 4.28 -6.42
N LEU A 56 5.10 5.51 -6.28
CA LEU A 56 5.28 6.58 -7.26
C LEU A 56 5.80 7.82 -6.54
N ASN A 57 6.72 8.55 -7.17
CA ASN A 57 7.20 9.83 -6.65
C ASN A 57 7.00 10.94 -7.70
N PRO A 58 5.75 11.44 -7.85
CA PRO A 58 5.43 12.48 -8.83
C PRO A 58 5.95 13.88 -8.46
N GLY A 59 6.82 14.01 -7.45
CA GLY A 59 7.35 15.30 -6.97
C GLY A 59 6.46 16.03 -5.95
N THR A 60 5.20 15.63 -5.80
CA THR A 60 4.25 16.17 -4.80
C THR A 60 4.18 15.32 -3.51
N GLY A 61 5.10 14.37 -3.35
CA GLY A 61 5.16 13.42 -2.25
C GLY A 61 5.01 11.98 -2.71
N LEU A 62 5.43 11.04 -1.85
CA LEU A 62 5.36 9.61 -2.17
C LEU A 62 3.90 9.16 -2.25
N GLN A 63 3.56 8.47 -3.32
CA GLN A 63 2.27 7.84 -3.52
C GLN A 63 2.41 6.33 -3.59
N MET A 64 1.34 5.64 -3.23
CA MET A 64 1.20 4.20 -3.39
C MET A 64 -0.06 3.91 -4.20
N VAL A 65 0.05 2.99 -5.15
CA VAL A 65 -1.08 2.45 -5.91
C VAL A 65 -1.14 0.96 -5.68
N SER A 66 -2.32 0.44 -5.37
CA SER A 66 -2.57 -1.00 -5.21
C SER A 66 -3.78 -1.44 -6.02
N CYS A 67 -3.78 -2.69 -6.47
CA CYS A 67 -4.92 -3.28 -7.15
C CYS A 67 -5.03 -4.78 -6.88
N GLY A 68 -6.23 -5.32 -7.08
CA GLY A 68 -6.52 -6.70 -6.74
C GLY A 68 -7.76 -7.30 -7.39
N ALA A 69 -8.10 -8.50 -6.94
CA ALA A 69 -9.23 -9.30 -7.42
C ALA A 69 -10.60 -8.69 -7.08
N ASP A 70 -10.63 -7.66 -6.22
CA ASP A 70 -11.85 -6.88 -5.93
C ASP A 70 -12.20 -5.88 -7.04
N LYS A 71 -11.43 -5.86 -8.13
CA LYS A 71 -11.64 -4.99 -9.29
C LYS A 71 -11.51 -3.51 -8.93
N THR A 72 -10.74 -3.20 -7.89
CA THR A 72 -10.43 -1.84 -7.48
C THR A 72 -8.95 -1.50 -7.70
N ILE A 73 -8.70 -0.23 -7.99
CA ILE A 73 -7.38 0.40 -7.92
C ILE A 73 -7.47 1.46 -6.84
N LEU A 74 -6.63 1.36 -5.81
CA LEU A 74 -6.59 2.29 -4.68
C LEU A 74 -5.35 3.18 -4.80
N PHE A 75 -5.56 4.48 -4.65
CA PHE A 75 -4.50 5.48 -4.66
C PHE A 75 -4.32 6.04 -3.27
N ARG A 76 -3.08 6.13 -2.82
CA ARG A 76 -2.70 6.65 -1.50
C ARG A 76 -1.57 7.65 -1.63
N GLN A 77 -1.57 8.62 -0.73
CA GLN A 77 -0.47 9.54 -0.56
C GLN A 77 0.11 9.41 0.83
N LEU A 78 1.43 9.37 0.91
CA LEU A 78 2.15 9.45 2.16
C LEU A 78 2.00 10.87 2.71
N ARG A 79 1.47 10.97 3.92
CA ARG A 79 1.45 12.19 4.71
C ARG A 79 2.43 12.07 5.85
N THR A 80 3.09 13.17 6.16
CA THR A 80 3.91 13.31 7.35
C THR A 80 3.10 14.05 8.40
N GLY A 81 2.92 13.44 9.56
CA GLY A 81 2.27 14.05 10.71
C GLY A 81 3.13 15.13 11.38
N PRO A 82 2.57 15.95 12.27
CA PRO A 82 3.31 16.96 13.03
C PRO A 82 4.41 16.37 13.92
N ASP A 83 4.24 15.11 14.31
CA ASP A 83 5.16 14.28 15.09
C ASP A 83 6.27 13.63 14.24
N GLY A 84 6.28 13.88 12.92
CA GLY A 84 7.19 13.22 11.97
C GLY A 84 6.78 11.79 11.61
N GLY A 85 5.60 11.35 12.03
CA GLY A 85 5.05 10.04 11.67
C GLY A 85 4.66 9.98 10.20
N TYR A 86 4.82 8.80 9.59
CA TYR A 86 4.40 8.56 8.20
C TYR A 86 3.09 7.80 8.16
N GLN A 87 2.13 8.28 7.38
CA GLN A 87 0.84 7.62 7.20
C GLN A 87 0.39 7.72 5.74
N PHE A 88 0.10 6.57 5.13
CA PHE A 88 -0.61 6.54 3.87
C PHE A 88 -2.10 6.82 4.09
N VAL A 89 -2.58 7.83 3.38
CA VAL A 89 -4.00 8.22 3.38
C VAL A 89 -4.59 7.97 2.00
N ARG A 90 -5.77 7.36 1.97
CA ARG A 90 -6.53 7.13 0.73
C ARG A 90 -6.89 8.46 0.08
N LEU A 91 -6.53 8.61 -1.20
CA LEU A 91 -6.91 9.76 -2.02
C LEU A 91 -8.17 9.47 -2.83
N GLN A 92 -8.12 8.39 -3.60
CA GLN A 92 -9.17 8.02 -4.54
C GLN A 92 -9.12 6.51 -4.79
N ASN A 93 -10.19 5.99 -5.37
CA ASN A 93 -10.22 4.64 -5.90
C ASN A 93 -10.97 4.61 -7.22
N VAL A 94 -10.58 3.70 -8.10
CA VAL A 94 -11.29 3.38 -9.32
C VAL A 94 -11.81 1.96 -9.16
N SER A 95 -13.12 1.76 -9.30
CA SER A 95 -13.72 0.44 -9.34
C SER A 95 -14.26 0.15 -10.73
N GLY A 96 -14.16 -1.11 -11.16
CA GLY A 96 -14.78 -1.56 -12.40
C GLY A 96 -16.29 -1.26 -12.38
N ARG A 97 -16.75 -0.37 -13.26
CA ARG A 97 -18.18 -0.29 -13.59
C ARG A 97 -18.49 -1.56 -14.38
N SER A 98 -19.32 -2.46 -13.85
CA SER A 98 -19.91 -3.50 -14.68
C SER A 98 -20.64 -2.79 -15.82
N THR A 99 -20.09 -2.85 -17.03
CA THR A 99 -20.88 -2.63 -18.23
C THR A 99 -21.87 -3.80 -18.31
N LEU A 100 -23.16 -3.48 -18.13
CA LEU A 100 -24.26 -4.36 -18.46
C LEU A 100 -24.36 -4.53 -19.98
#